data_AF-A0A0C1JLP7-F1
#
_entry.id   AF-A0A0C1JLP7-F1
#
_cell.length_a   1.000
_cell.length_b   1.000
_cell.length_c   1.000
_cell.angle_alpha   90.00
_cell.angle_beta   90.00
_cell.angle_gamma   90.00
#
_symmetry.space_group_name_H-M   'P 1'
#
loop_
_entity.id
_entity.type
_entity.pdbx_description
1 polymer ?
#
loop_
_entity_poly.entity_id
_entity_poly.type
_entity_poly.pdbx_seq_one_letter_code
_entity_poly.pdbx_strand_id
1 'polypeptide(L)'
;MTQQTKMIEEDLAIRLPNHDILSTPVTLEAVVFYASESEKIKKKIDQLAAEVSQKQDRIKFVNEIIQEINNAIDPMTGKVDLRNKAEFLEKLNTAKEMGINIPMDSKTEHPKAHFNAEERERFLQNLGLSADAWDKENKQHTQKMQMYLDESNRYLTLATQAMKYEDKPKRAALAAMGR
;
A
#
# COMPACT_ATOMS: atom_id res chain seq x y z
N MET A 1 13.97 23.39 -2.58
CA MET A 1 14.78 22.56 -1.66
C MET A 1 15.22 23.32 -0.40
N THR A 2 15.65 24.58 -0.50
CA THR A 2 16.19 25.39 0.62
C THR A 2 15.21 25.76 1.73
N GLN A 3 13.90 25.85 1.45
CA GLN A 3 12.88 26.24 2.43
C GLN A 3 12.50 25.10 3.39
N GLN A 4 12.51 23.86 2.89
CA GLN A 4 12.17 22.67 3.67
C GLN A 4 13.28 22.33 4.68
N THR A 5 14.54 22.54 4.29
CA THR A 5 15.71 22.38 5.16
C THR A 5 15.68 23.35 6.34
N LYS A 6 15.28 24.61 6.14
CA LYS A 6 15.19 25.63 7.20
C LYS A 6 14.13 25.30 8.26
N MET A 7 12.94 24.84 7.86
CA MET A 7 11.91 24.46 8.83
C MET A 7 12.33 23.25 9.67
N ILE A 8 13.11 22.32 9.11
CA ILE A 8 13.60 21.14 9.84
C ILE A 8 14.70 21.53 10.85
N GLU A 9 15.56 22.48 10.50
CA GLU A 9 16.57 23.04 11.42
C GLU A 9 15.91 23.77 12.60
N GLU A 10 14.84 24.54 12.35
CA GLU A 10 14.08 25.24 13.39
C GLU A 10 13.30 24.27 14.30
N ASP A 11 12.67 23.22 13.75
CA ASP A 11 11.91 22.23 14.53
C ASP A 11 12.83 21.36 15.43
N LEU A 12 14.08 21.14 15.01
CA LEU A 12 15.13 20.52 15.82
C LEU A 12 15.68 21.46 16.90
N ALA A 13 15.87 22.75 16.58
CA ALA A 13 16.34 23.76 17.54
C ALA A 13 15.33 24.08 18.64
N ILE A 14 14.03 23.90 18.39
CA ILE A 14 12.97 24.08 19.39
C ILE A 14 12.88 22.87 20.34
N ARG A 15 13.29 21.67 19.91
CA ARG A 15 13.23 20.44 20.73
C ARG A 15 14.56 20.03 21.37
N LEU A 16 15.69 20.47 20.83
CA LEU A 16 17.01 20.25 21.43
C LEU A 16 17.45 21.55 22.08
N PRO A 17 17.69 21.59 23.40
CA PRO A 17 18.16 22.79 24.07
C PRO A 17 19.41 23.32 23.38
N ASN A 18 19.48 24.63 23.14
CA ASN A 18 20.66 25.37 22.68
C ASN A 18 21.80 25.31 23.71
N HIS A 19 22.29 24.12 24.04
CA HIS A 19 23.47 23.93 24.86
C HIS A 19 24.58 23.38 23.99
N ASP A 20 25.74 24.04 24.05
CA ASP A 20 27.05 23.63 23.51
C ASP A 20 27.56 22.25 24.02
N ILE A 21 26.69 21.45 24.62
CA ILE A 21 26.96 20.15 25.23
C ILE A 21 25.74 19.25 24.99
N LEU A 22 25.47 18.85 23.74
CA LEU A 22 24.80 17.57 23.56
C LEU A 22 25.83 16.49 23.88
N SER A 23 25.80 16.02 25.12
CA SER A 23 26.66 14.92 25.57
C SER A 23 26.44 13.71 24.65
N THR A 24 27.53 13.03 24.27
CA THR A 24 27.57 11.81 23.44
C THR A 24 26.46 10.77 23.73
N PRO A 25 25.99 10.56 24.99
CA PRO A 25 24.85 9.69 25.29
C PRO A 25 23.53 10.09 24.61
N VAL A 26 23.21 11.39 24.54
CA VAL A 26 21.94 11.89 23.98
C VAL A 26 21.89 11.69 22.46
N THR A 27 23.02 11.86 21.77
CA THR A 27 23.14 11.56 20.33
C THR A 27 23.02 10.08 20.04
N LEU A 28 23.55 9.20 20.89
CA LEU A 28 23.45 7.75 20.73
C LEU A 28 22.00 7.27 20.94
N GLU A 29 21.33 7.76 22.00
CA GLU A 29 19.92 7.45 22.26
C GLU A 29 19.01 7.92 21.13
N ALA A 30 19.26 9.09 20.55
CA ALA A 30 18.52 9.59 19.39
C ALA A 30 18.70 8.70 18.15
N VAL A 31 19.92 8.26 17.85
CA VAL A 31 20.20 7.35 16.73
C VAL A 31 19.50 5.99 16.93
N VAL A 32 19.57 5.42 18.13
CA VAL A 32 18.88 4.16 18.47
C VAL A 32 17.37 4.32 18.32
N PHE A 33 16.80 5.44 18.79
CA PHE A 33 15.39 5.75 18.63
C PHE A 33 14.99 5.78 17.14
N TYR A 34 15.69 6.56 16.32
CA TYR A 34 15.39 6.68 14.88
C TYR A 34 15.52 5.34 14.16
N ALA A 35 16.54 4.53 14.48
CA ALA A 35 16.67 3.19 13.92
C ALA A 35 15.48 2.29 14.27
N SER A 36 15.02 2.33 15.53
CA SER A 36 13.87 1.54 15.98
C SER A 36 12.55 1.97 15.32
N GLU A 37 12.34 3.28 15.13
CA GLU A 37 11.15 3.79 14.44
C GLU A 37 11.18 3.49 12.94
N SER A 38 12.34 3.57 12.31
CA SER A 38 12.51 3.15 10.91
C SER A 38 12.18 1.66 10.71
N GLU A 39 12.54 0.77 11.64
CA GLU A 39 12.16 -0.64 11.55
C GLU A 39 10.64 -0.85 11.67
N LYS A 40 9.99 -0.12 12.59
CA LYS A 40 8.51 -0.15 12.74
C LYS A 40 7.82 0.35 11.47
N ILE A 41 8.32 1.43 10.87
CA ILE A 41 7.80 1.98 9.63
C ILE A 41 7.98 0.98 8.47
N LYS A 42 9.15 0.36 8.35
CA LYS A 42 9.41 -0.67 7.33
C LYS A 42 8.38 -1.79 7.42
N LYS A 43 8.12 -2.32 8.62
CA LYS A 43 7.10 -3.37 8.82
C LYS A 43 5.70 -2.93 8.35
N LYS A 44 5.31 -1.67 8.60
CA LYS A 44 4.03 -1.12 8.10
C LYS A 44 4.00 -1.02 6.59
N ILE A 45 5.11 -0.61 5.95
CA ILE A 45 5.23 -0.56 4.48
C ILE A 45 5.12 -1.97 3.90
N ASP A 46 5.87 -2.93 4.44
CA ASP A 46 5.87 -4.32 3.97
C ASP A 46 4.46 -4.93 4.06
N GLN A 47 3.74 -4.67 5.16
CA GLN A 47 2.35 -5.10 5.31
C GLN A 47 1.43 -4.47 4.27
N LEU A 48 1.49 -3.14 4.10
CA LEU A 48 0.66 -2.44 3.11
C LEU A 48 0.97 -2.89 1.69
N ALA A 49 2.25 -3.16 1.37
CA ALA A 49 2.66 -3.67 0.07
C ALA A 49 2.06 -5.04 -0.21
N ALA A 50 2.08 -5.95 0.77
CA ALA A 50 1.45 -7.27 0.65
C ALA A 50 -0.07 -7.17 0.43
N GLU A 51 -0.75 -6.28 1.17
CA GLU A 51 -2.19 -6.03 1.00
C GLU A 51 -2.52 -5.46 -0.38
N VAL A 52 -1.70 -4.53 -0.88
CA VAL A 52 -1.85 -3.96 -2.24
C VAL A 52 -1.68 -5.04 -3.31
N SER A 53 -0.64 -5.87 -3.19
CA SER A 53 -0.40 -6.98 -4.13
C SER A 53 -1.57 -7.95 -4.14
N GLN A 54 -2.07 -8.36 -2.97
CA GLN A 54 -3.20 -9.27 -2.87
C GLN A 54 -4.46 -8.68 -3.54
N LYS A 55 -4.76 -7.41 -3.28
CA LYS A 55 -5.90 -6.72 -3.91
C LYS A 55 -5.72 -6.58 -5.42
N GLN A 56 -4.49 -6.31 -5.88
CA GLN A 56 -4.20 -6.22 -7.32
C GLN A 56 -4.50 -7.54 -8.04
N ASP A 57 -4.16 -8.66 -7.42
CA ASP A 57 -4.43 -9.98 -7.99
C ASP A 57 -5.93 -10.30 -7.98
N ARG A 58 -6.68 -9.88 -6.94
CA ARG A 58 -8.16 -9.96 -6.95
C ARG A 58 -8.78 -9.11 -8.06
N ILE A 59 -8.28 -7.90 -8.29
CA ILE A 59 -8.74 -7.03 -9.37
C ILE A 59 -8.49 -7.68 -10.74
N LYS A 60 -7.30 -8.24 -10.96
CA LYS A 60 -6.99 -8.99 -12.20
C LYS A 60 -7.96 -10.16 -12.40
N PHE A 61 -8.19 -10.93 -11.34
CA PHE A 61 -9.11 -12.07 -11.37
C PHE A 61 -10.55 -11.64 -11.75
N VAL A 62 -11.05 -10.55 -11.20
CA VAL A 62 -12.37 -10.00 -11.57
C VAL A 62 -12.39 -9.53 -13.03
N ASN A 63 -11.33 -8.87 -13.49
CA ASN A 63 -11.23 -8.43 -14.88
C ASN A 63 -11.20 -9.60 -15.87
N GLU A 64 -10.61 -10.74 -15.51
CA GLU A 64 -10.69 -11.97 -16.30
C GLU A 64 -12.13 -12.48 -16.40
N ILE A 65 -12.89 -12.49 -15.29
CA ILE A 65 -14.31 -12.87 -15.30
C ILE A 65 -15.11 -11.92 -16.21
N ILE A 66 -14.88 -10.61 -16.11
CA ILE A 66 -15.52 -9.61 -16.97
C ILE A 66 -15.22 -9.88 -18.46
N GLN A 67 -13.95 -10.15 -18.79
CA GLN A 67 -13.54 -10.46 -20.16
C GLN A 67 -14.21 -11.75 -20.67
N GLU A 68 -14.27 -12.80 -19.86
CA GLU A 68 -14.94 -14.04 -20.23
C GLU A 68 -16.44 -13.86 -20.49
N ILE A 69 -17.12 -13.05 -19.67
CA ILE A 69 -18.52 -12.69 -19.88
C ILE A 69 -18.66 -11.93 -21.19
N ASN A 70 -17.84 -10.91 -21.42
CA ASN A 70 -17.90 -10.08 -22.64
C ASN A 70 -17.66 -10.91 -23.91
N ASN A 71 -16.73 -11.86 -23.86
CA ASN A 71 -16.42 -12.76 -24.98
C ASN A 71 -17.53 -13.79 -25.26
N ALA A 72 -18.41 -14.04 -24.29
CA ALA A 72 -19.53 -14.97 -24.41
C ALA A 72 -20.86 -14.27 -24.72
N ILE A 73 -20.85 -12.96 -24.98
CA ILE A 73 -22.04 -12.23 -25.40
C ILE A 73 -22.42 -12.66 -26.80
N ASP A 74 -23.65 -13.18 -26.94
CA ASP A 74 -24.28 -13.36 -28.24
C ASP A 74 -24.54 -11.98 -28.88
N PRO A 75 -23.97 -11.69 -30.06
CA PRO A 75 -24.03 -10.35 -30.65
C PRO A 75 -25.43 -9.97 -31.16
N MET A 76 -26.33 -10.94 -31.37
CA MET A 76 -27.68 -10.69 -31.89
C MET A 76 -28.69 -10.47 -30.76
N THR A 77 -28.50 -11.14 -29.63
CA THR A 77 -29.47 -11.17 -28.52
C THR A 77 -28.95 -10.49 -27.25
N GLY A 78 -27.65 -10.24 -27.15
CA GLY A 78 -27.00 -9.71 -25.96
C GLY A 78 -26.99 -10.68 -24.77
N LYS A 79 -27.43 -11.93 -24.96
CA LYS A 79 -27.47 -12.94 -23.91
C LYS A 79 -26.10 -13.58 -23.74
N VAL A 80 -25.87 -14.14 -22.56
CA VAL A 80 -24.65 -14.89 -22.23
C VAL A 80 -25.06 -16.26 -21.72
N ASP A 81 -24.45 -17.31 -22.24
CA ASP A 81 -24.61 -18.68 -21.75
C ASP A 81 -23.25 -19.35 -21.55
N LEU A 82 -22.89 -19.54 -20.29
CA LEU A 82 -21.61 -20.09 -19.85
C LEU A 82 -21.80 -21.39 -19.06
N ARG A 83 -22.99 -22.01 -19.10
CA ARG A 83 -23.30 -23.24 -18.35
C ARG A 83 -22.38 -24.41 -18.68
N ASN A 84 -21.84 -24.45 -19.90
CA ASN A 84 -20.95 -25.51 -20.34
C ASN A 84 -19.47 -25.27 -19.94
N LYS A 85 -19.16 -24.13 -19.32
CA LYS A 85 -17.80 -23.81 -18.86
C LYS A 85 -17.67 -24.07 -17.36
N ALA A 86 -17.32 -25.29 -16.99
CA ALA A 86 -17.10 -25.67 -15.59
C ALA A 86 -16.07 -24.77 -14.89
N GLU A 87 -14.97 -24.46 -15.57
CA GLU A 87 -13.93 -23.55 -15.05
C GLU A 87 -14.48 -22.15 -14.72
N PHE A 88 -15.42 -21.64 -15.52
CA PHE A 88 -16.03 -20.34 -15.25
C PHE A 88 -16.91 -20.37 -13.99
N LEU A 89 -17.66 -21.46 -13.77
CA LEU A 89 -18.45 -21.65 -12.55
C LEU A 89 -17.55 -21.70 -11.30
N GLU A 90 -16.40 -22.36 -11.39
CA GLU A 90 -15.40 -22.36 -10.30
C GLU A 90 -14.83 -20.96 -10.06
N LYS A 91 -14.55 -20.19 -11.12
CA LYS A 91 -14.13 -18.79 -10.99
C LYS A 91 -15.19 -17.95 -10.28
N LEU A 92 -16.48 -18.15 -10.59
CA LEU A 92 -17.57 -17.47 -9.93
C LEU A 92 -17.71 -17.85 -8.44
N ASN A 93 -17.50 -19.12 -8.09
CA ASN A 93 -17.45 -19.53 -6.68
C ASN A 93 -16.30 -18.87 -5.94
N THR A 94 -15.12 -18.85 -6.54
CA THR A 94 -13.93 -18.20 -5.98
C THR A 94 -14.18 -16.70 -5.79
N ALA A 95 -14.80 -16.03 -6.76
CA ALA A 95 -15.19 -14.62 -6.66
C ALA A 95 -16.17 -14.36 -5.51
N LYS A 96 -17.13 -15.27 -5.29
CA LYS A 96 -18.06 -15.21 -4.16
C LYS A 96 -17.34 -15.37 -2.82
N GLU A 97 -16.38 -16.29 -2.71
CA GLU A 97 -15.54 -16.46 -1.52
C GLU A 97 -14.68 -15.21 -1.22
N MET A 98 -14.30 -14.46 -2.26
CA MET A 98 -13.64 -13.16 -2.11
C MET A 98 -14.57 -12.03 -1.65
N GLY A 99 -15.86 -12.30 -1.47
CA GLY A 99 -16.88 -11.36 -1.00
C GLY A 99 -17.59 -10.58 -2.11
N ILE A 100 -17.45 -11.00 -3.38
CA ILE A 100 -18.16 -10.37 -4.50
C ILE A 100 -19.61 -10.88 -4.53
N ASN A 101 -20.55 -9.97 -4.80
CA ASN A 101 -21.95 -10.33 -4.96
C ASN A 101 -22.19 -11.01 -6.32
N ILE A 102 -22.13 -12.34 -6.33
CA ILE A 102 -22.35 -13.17 -7.51
C ILE A 102 -23.83 -13.61 -7.58
N PRO A 103 -24.50 -13.42 -8.73
CA PRO A 103 -25.85 -13.94 -8.94
C PRO A 103 -25.90 -15.47 -8.78
N MET A 104 -26.85 -15.98 -8.02
CA MET A 104 -27.04 -17.41 -7.78
C MET A 104 -28.22 -17.93 -8.61
N ASP A 105 -28.19 -19.20 -8.99
CA ASP A 105 -29.36 -19.83 -9.58
C ASP A 105 -30.43 -20.03 -8.51
N SER A 106 -31.68 -19.67 -8.79
CA SER A 106 -32.81 -19.90 -7.88
C SER A 106 -33.07 -21.37 -7.53
N LYS A 107 -32.59 -22.30 -8.37
CA LYS A 107 -32.85 -23.75 -8.25
C LYS A 107 -31.64 -24.54 -7.78
N THR A 108 -30.45 -23.95 -7.80
CA THR A 108 -29.21 -24.63 -7.40
C THR A 108 -28.39 -23.70 -6.53
N GLU A 109 -27.65 -24.21 -5.55
CA GLU A 109 -26.73 -23.39 -4.75
C GLU A 109 -25.46 -22.97 -5.53
N HIS A 110 -25.49 -23.05 -6.86
CA HIS A 110 -24.39 -22.68 -7.73
C HIS A 110 -24.58 -21.28 -8.34
N PRO A 111 -23.48 -20.61 -8.69
CA PRO A 111 -23.52 -19.35 -9.42
C PRO A 111 -24.33 -19.49 -10.71
N LYS A 112 -25.15 -18.49 -11.00
CA LYS A 112 -25.86 -18.39 -12.26
C LYS A 112 -24.82 -18.18 -13.37
N ALA A 113 -24.88 -19.00 -14.42
CA ALA A 113 -23.99 -18.89 -15.58
C ALA A 113 -24.72 -18.55 -16.88
N HIS A 114 -26.00 -18.22 -16.81
CA HIS A 114 -26.78 -17.75 -17.96
C HIS A 114 -27.42 -16.41 -17.62
N PHE A 115 -27.35 -15.45 -18.54
CA PHE A 115 -27.82 -14.09 -18.29
C PHE A 115 -28.57 -13.57 -19.51
N ASN A 116 -29.69 -12.89 -19.28
CA ASN A 116 -30.22 -11.98 -20.29
C ASN A 116 -29.39 -10.69 -20.34
N ALA A 117 -29.66 -9.82 -21.32
CA ALA A 117 -28.86 -8.62 -21.55
C ALA A 117 -28.81 -7.68 -20.32
N GLU A 118 -29.95 -7.51 -19.63
CA GLU A 118 -30.07 -6.63 -18.46
C GLU A 118 -29.38 -7.23 -17.21
N GLU A 119 -29.61 -8.52 -16.96
CA GLU A 119 -28.96 -9.25 -15.86
C GLU A 119 -27.43 -9.25 -16.00
N ARG A 120 -26.95 -9.46 -17.23
CA ARG A 120 -25.53 -9.39 -17.58
C ARG A 120 -24.97 -8.00 -17.29
N GLU A 121 -25.66 -6.95 -17.72
CA GLU A 121 -25.20 -5.57 -17.52
C GLU A 121 -25.10 -5.22 -16.03
N ARG A 122 -26.13 -5.56 -15.23
CA ARG A 122 -26.09 -5.42 -13.77
C ARG A 122 -24.95 -6.22 -13.14
N PHE A 123 -24.71 -7.44 -13.63
CA PHE A 123 -23.63 -8.28 -13.10
C PHE A 123 -22.25 -7.69 -13.43
N LEU A 124 -22.03 -7.26 -14.67
CA LEU A 124 -20.79 -6.57 -15.06
C LEU A 124 -20.58 -5.28 -14.27
N GLN A 125 -21.64 -4.51 -14.02
CA GLN A 125 -21.57 -3.33 -13.18
C GLN A 125 -21.16 -3.66 -11.74
N ASN A 126 -21.73 -4.72 -11.14
CA ASN A 126 -21.34 -5.16 -9.80
C ASN A 126 -19.87 -5.60 -9.71
N LEU A 127 -19.39 -6.33 -10.72
CA LEU A 127 -17.99 -6.72 -10.83
C LEU A 127 -17.08 -5.47 -10.95
N GLY A 128 -17.45 -4.53 -11.82
CA GLY A 128 -16.73 -3.26 -12.00
C GLY A 128 -16.66 -2.44 -10.72
N LEU A 129 -17.78 -2.27 -10.01
CA LEU A 129 -17.82 -1.55 -8.74
C LEU A 129 -16.93 -2.19 -7.67
N SER A 130 -16.86 -3.54 -7.62
CA SER A 130 -16.00 -4.26 -6.68
C SER A 130 -14.52 -4.04 -7.00
N ALA A 131 -14.15 -4.13 -8.29
CA ALA A 131 -12.80 -3.88 -8.75
C ALA A 131 -12.36 -2.42 -8.50
N ASP A 132 -13.23 -1.45 -8.80
CA ASP A 132 -12.98 -0.03 -8.59
C ASP A 132 -12.82 0.32 -7.10
N ALA A 133 -13.61 -0.31 -6.23
CA ALA A 133 -13.49 -0.15 -4.79
C ALA A 133 -12.11 -0.60 -4.29
N TRP A 134 -11.66 -1.79 -4.72
CA TRP A 134 -10.34 -2.30 -4.37
C TRP A 134 -9.21 -1.45 -4.96
N ASP A 135 -9.36 -0.96 -6.19
CA ASP A 135 -8.37 -0.05 -6.82
C ASP A 135 -8.26 1.27 -6.04
N LYS A 136 -9.38 1.83 -5.61
CA LYS A 136 -9.40 3.05 -4.78
C LYS A 136 -8.71 2.81 -3.43
N GLU A 137 -8.96 1.69 -2.77
CA GLU A 137 -8.25 1.32 -1.54
C GLU A 137 -6.74 1.13 -1.79
N ASN A 138 -6.35 0.49 -2.90
CA ASN A 138 -4.95 0.33 -3.28
C ASN A 138 -4.24 1.67 -3.48
N LYS A 139 -4.92 2.64 -4.12
CA LYS A 139 -4.40 4.02 -4.25
C LYS A 139 -4.18 4.65 -2.89
N GLN A 140 -5.13 4.49 -1.95
CA GLN A 140 -4.98 5.00 -0.58
C GLN A 140 -3.82 4.34 0.16
N HIS A 141 -3.69 3.01 0.06
CA HIS A 141 -2.58 2.27 0.67
C HIS A 141 -1.23 2.70 0.07
N THR A 142 -1.16 2.92 -1.23
CA THR A 142 0.04 3.41 -1.92
C THR A 142 0.43 4.81 -1.46
N GLN A 143 -0.54 5.72 -1.31
CA GLN A 143 -0.30 7.04 -0.75
C GLN A 143 0.22 6.96 0.70
N LYS A 144 -0.37 6.08 1.52
CA LYS A 144 0.06 5.86 2.89
C LYS A 144 1.48 5.28 2.98
N MET A 145 1.83 4.34 2.09
CA MET A 145 3.20 3.84 1.96
C MET A 145 4.17 4.96 1.61
N GLN A 146 3.81 5.87 0.70
CA GLN A 146 4.66 7.01 0.35
C GLN A 146 4.90 7.92 1.57
N MET A 147 3.87 8.21 2.36
CA MET A 147 4.01 8.99 3.60
C MET A 147 4.96 8.31 4.59
N TYR A 148 4.88 6.99 4.73
CA TYR A 148 5.78 6.20 5.57
C TYR A 148 7.22 6.20 5.03
N LEU A 149 7.42 6.13 3.72
CA LEU A 149 8.75 6.25 3.13
C LEU A 149 9.36 7.62 3.41
N ASP A 150 8.57 8.69 3.26
CA ASP A 150 9.02 10.06 3.56
C ASP A 150 9.38 10.23 5.04
N GLU A 151 8.58 9.66 5.95
CA GLU A 151 8.86 9.65 7.38
C GLU A 151 10.14 8.86 7.71
N SER A 152 10.33 7.69 7.11
CA SER A 152 11.57 6.90 7.25
C SER A 152 12.80 7.67 6.75
N ASN A 153 12.69 8.37 5.62
CA ASN A 153 13.76 9.21 5.09
C ASN A 153 14.08 10.38 6.03
N ARG A 154 13.06 10.95 6.69
CA ARG A 154 13.25 11.98 7.73
C ARG A 154 14.04 11.40 8.90
N TYR A 155 13.69 10.23 9.42
CA TYR A 155 14.44 9.59 10.51
C TYR A 155 15.88 9.27 10.15
N LEU A 156 16.14 8.78 8.94
CA LEU A 156 17.50 8.55 8.45
C LEU A 156 18.32 9.86 8.41
N THR A 157 17.71 10.95 7.96
CA THR A 157 18.35 12.26 7.93
C THR A 157 18.70 12.75 9.33
N LEU A 158 17.75 12.64 10.28
CA LEU A 158 17.95 13.03 11.67
C LEU A 158 19.04 12.19 12.35
N ALA A 159 19.04 10.87 12.14
CA ALA A 159 20.08 9.98 12.65
C ALA A 159 21.47 10.35 12.09
N THR A 160 21.55 10.62 10.78
CA THR A 160 22.80 11.04 10.13
C THR A 160 23.31 12.38 10.68
N GLN A 161 22.41 13.33 10.94
CA GLN A 161 22.75 14.60 11.58
C GLN A 161 23.26 14.38 13.01
N ALA A 162 22.56 13.60 13.82
CA ALA A 162 22.97 13.28 15.19
C ALA A 162 24.38 12.67 15.23
N MET A 163 24.67 11.72 14.34
CA MET A 163 26.03 11.13 14.20
C MET A 163 27.09 12.19 13.83
N LYS A 164 26.79 13.12 12.92
CA LYS A 164 27.73 14.21 12.57
C LYS A 164 28.02 15.16 13.74
N TYR A 165 27.04 15.40 14.60
CA TYR A 165 27.25 16.20 15.83
C TYR A 165 28.12 15.47 16.85
N GLU A 166 28.10 14.14 16.89
CA GLU A 166 28.99 13.34 17.71
C GLU A 166 30.45 13.33 17.19
N ASP A 167 30.62 13.29 15.86
CA ASP A 167 31.93 13.24 15.21
C ASP A 167 32.71 14.57 15.27
N LYS A 168 32.03 15.72 15.26
CA LYS A 168 32.66 17.05 15.35
C LYS A 168 33.53 17.23 16.61
N PRO A 169 33.04 17.01 17.85
CA PRO A 169 33.84 17.15 19.05
C PRO A 169 34.94 16.07 19.14
N LYS A 170 34.70 14.84 18.69
CA LYS A 170 35.73 13.78 18.62
C LYS A 170 36.89 14.17 17.70
N ARG A 171 36.60 14.70 16.50
CA ARG A 171 37.63 15.19 15.57
C ARG A 171 38.37 16.42 16.11
N ALA A 172 37.67 17.34 16.77
CA ALA A 172 38.29 18.50 17.40
C ALA A 172 39.25 18.11 18.54
N ALA A 173 38.86 17.14 19.38
CA ALA A 173 39.70 16.62 20.45
C ALA A 173 40.96 15.90 19.92
N LEU A 174 40.81 15.06 18.88
CA LEU A 174 41.95 14.39 18.23
C LEU A 174 42.92 15.39 17.57
N ALA A 175 42.40 16.45 16.94
CA ALA A 175 43.23 17.51 16.35
C ALA A 175 43.95 18.37 17.41
N ALA A 176 43.39 18.51 18.60
CA ALA A 176 44.00 19.21 19.73
C ALA A 176 45.09 18.37 20.43
N MET A 177 44.97 17.05 20.46
CA MET A 177 45.97 16.13 21.04
C MET A 177 47.18 15.86 20.12
N GLY A 178 47.06 16.17 18.82
CA GLY A 178 48.15 16.04 17.84
C GLY A 178 49.00 17.29 17.68
N ARG A 179 48.87 18.29 18.57
CA ARG A 179 49.70 19.51 18.63
C ARG A 179 50.54 19.54 19.88
#